data_AF-A0A8S4A0N7-F1
#
_entry.id   AF-A0A8S4A0N7-F1
#
_cell.length_a   1.000
_cell.length_b   1.000
_cell.length_c   1.000
_cell.angle_alpha   90.00
_cell.angle_beta   90.00
_cell.angle_gamma   90.00
#
_symmetry.space_group_name_H-M   'P 1'
#
loop_
_entity.id
_entity.type
_entity.pdbx_description
1 polymer ?
#
loop_
_entity_poly.entity_id
_entity_poly.type
_entity_poly.pdbx_seq_one_letter_code
_entity_poly.pdbx_strand_id
1 'polypeptide(L)'
;MPLGPFGEIMGTTGTLASLPLDVQKYRSHVVAPRNPKLVRHNELDTVKMTPSRFMFEMSLSTEQKLANTHVMKVPRKIELLDMGDTSLQKFSKVHIDEPMFQPFPSEIYFQNFQPFEVYEVPLTLRNNDK
;
A
#
# COMPACT_ATOMS: atom_id res chain seq x y z
N MET A 1 32.67 16.69 -5.84
CA MET A 1 32.05 15.34 -5.87
C MET A 1 30.64 15.52 -6.42
N PRO A 2 30.33 15.01 -7.62
CA PRO A 2 29.04 15.29 -8.24
C PRO A 2 27.96 14.41 -7.62
N LEU A 3 26.86 15.08 -7.22
CA LEU A 3 25.61 14.48 -6.80
C LEU A 3 24.85 13.98 -8.04
N GLY A 4 24.38 12.73 -8.03
CA GLY A 4 23.45 12.23 -9.05
C GLY A 4 22.08 12.93 -8.95
N PRO A 5 21.29 13.00 -10.04
CA PRO A 5 20.08 13.83 -10.13
C PRO A 5 18.88 13.27 -9.36
N PHE A 6 18.99 12.09 -8.77
CA PHE A 6 18.01 11.51 -7.87
C PHE A 6 18.80 11.04 -6.66
N GLY A 7 18.34 11.38 -5.46
CA GLY A 7 18.96 11.00 -4.18
C GLY A 7 18.95 9.50 -3.91
N GLU A 8 19.51 8.71 -4.82
CA GLU A 8 19.80 7.31 -4.69
C GLU A 8 21.10 7.17 -3.92
N ILE A 9 20.98 6.65 -2.70
CA ILE A 9 22.10 5.96 -2.09
C ILE A 9 22.32 4.73 -2.97
N MET A 10 23.46 4.70 -3.64
CA MET A 10 23.89 3.64 -4.55
C MET A 10 23.88 2.31 -3.78
N GLY A 11 22.80 1.55 -3.89
CA GLY A 11 22.62 0.32 -3.15
C GLY A 11 21.19 -0.16 -3.27
N THR A 12 20.85 -0.85 -4.36
CA THR A 12 19.88 -1.98 -4.47
C THR A 12 19.35 -2.11 -5.90
N THR A 13 20.23 -2.32 -6.88
CA THR A 13 19.94 -3.11 -8.11
C THR A 13 21.27 -3.55 -8.72
N GLY A 14 22.14 -4.12 -7.88
CA GLY A 14 23.32 -4.85 -8.32
C GLY A 14 23.26 -6.21 -7.65
N THR A 15 23.39 -7.27 -8.43
CA THR A 15 23.65 -8.64 -8.02
C THR A 15 24.27 -8.70 -6.61
N LEU A 16 23.51 -9.17 -5.61
CA LEU A 16 23.99 -9.30 -4.22
C LEU A 16 25.30 -10.10 -4.09
N ALA A 17 25.66 -10.87 -5.12
CA ALA A 17 26.90 -11.63 -5.20
C ALA A 17 28.16 -10.78 -5.51
N SER A 18 28.04 -9.52 -5.93
CA SER A 18 29.20 -8.65 -6.21
C SER A 18 29.58 -7.72 -5.05
N LEU A 19 28.87 -7.79 -3.91
CA LEU A 19 29.16 -6.98 -2.73
C LEU A 19 30.17 -7.70 -1.82
N PRO A 20 31.10 -6.95 -1.18
CA PRO A 20 32.00 -7.52 -0.17
C PRO A 20 31.21 -8.26 0.92
N LEU A 21 31.75 -9.39 1.41
CA LEU A 21 31.11 -10.27 2.42
C LEU A 21 30.59 -9.54 3.67
N ASP A 22 31.17 -8.39 4.02
CA ASP A 22 30.73 -7.55 5.14
C ASP A 22 29.40 -6.82 4.89
N VAL A 23 29.07 -6.49 3.64
CA VAL A 23 27.82 -5.80 3.30
C VAL A 23 26.63 -6.78 3.27
N GLN A 24 26.88 -8.07 3.01
CA GLN A 24 25.84 -9.10 3.11
C GLN A 24 25.31 -9.31 4.53
N LYS A 25 26.07 -8.87 5.55
CA LYS A 25 25.63 -8.88 6.96
C LYS A 25 24.81 -7.65 7.34
N TYR A 26 24.63 -6.69 6.42
CA TYR A 26 23.86 -5.49 6.71
C TYR A 26 22.36 -5.81 6.75
N ARG A 27 21.80 -5.92 7.97
CA ARG A 27 20.36 -5.90 8.20
C ARG A 27 19.91 -4.48 8.50
N SER A 28 19.05 -3.93 7.67
CA SER A 28 18.38 -2.66 7.96
C SER A 28 17.50 -2.82 9.20
N HIS A 29 17.81 -2.09 10.28
CA HIS A 29 16.95 -2.00 11.48
C HIS A 29 15.78 -1.02 11.31
N VAL A 30 15.64 -0.42 10.12
CA VAL A 30 14.54 0.49 9.79
C VAL A 30 13.29 -0.35 9.60
N VAL A 31 12.47 -0.41 10.66
CA VAL A 31 11.13 -0.99 10.61
C VAL A 31 10.23 0.06 9.96
N ALA A 32 9.51 -0.36 8.91
CA ALA A 32 8.48 0.45 8.28
C ALA A 32 7.53 1.06 9.33
N PRO A 33 7.12 2.34 9.19
CA PRO A 33 6.18 2.94 10.12
C PRO A 33 4.90 2.10 10.19
N ARG A 34 4.56 1.65 11.39
CA ARG A 34 3.49 0.68 11.65
C ARG A 34 2.10 1.20 11.31
N ASN A 35 1.96 2.52 11.17
CA ASN A 35 0.70 3.19 10.83
C ASN A 35 0.79 3.79 9.41
N PRO A 36 0.07 3.21 8.44
CA PRO A 36 0.07 3.72 7.09
C PRO A 36 -0.68 5.06 7.02
N LYS A 37 -0.20 5.98 6.18
CA LYS A 37 -0.72 7.35 6.09
C LYS A 37 -2.02 7.37 5.31
N LEU A 38 -3.06 8.03 5.82
CA LEU A 38 -4.32 8.19 5.11
C LEU A 38 -4.23 9.37 4.12
N VAL A 39 -4.37 9.07 2.84
CA VAL A 39 -4.30 10.02 1.73
C VAL A 39 -5.69 10.16 1.10
N ARG A 40 -6.10 11.41 0.85
CA ARG A 40 -7.36 11.74 0.17
C ARG A 40 -7.12 11.73 -1.35
N HIS A 41 -8.14 11.40 -2.14
CA HIS A 41 -8.03 11.24 -3.60
C HIS A 41 -7.29 12.40 -4.30
N ASN A 42 -7.52 13.64 -3.88
CA ASN A 42 -6.97 14.84 -4.52
C ASN A 42 -5.42 14.95 -4.48
N GLU A 43 -4.74 14.20 -3.61
CA GLU A 43 -3.29 14.29 -3.43
C GLU A 43 -2.51 13.30 -4.32
N LEU A 44 -3.17 12.29 -4.91
CA LEU A 44 -2.52 11.18 -5.60
C LEU A 44 -2.32 11.41 -7.11
N ASP A 45 -3.12 12.27 -7.72
CA ASP A 45 -3.18 12.43 -9.19
C ASP A 45 -1.94 13.09 -9.81
N THR A 46 -0.94 13.46 -9.00
CA THR A 46 0.23 14.23 -9.46
C THR A 46 1.54 13.44 -9.49
N VAL A 47 1.58 12.22 -8.97
CA VAL A 47 2.83 11.43 -8.93
C VAL A 47 3.08 10.81 -10.29
N LYS A 48 3.88 11.49 -11.12
CA LYS A 48 4.38 10.92 -12.39
C LYS A 48 5.27 9.72 -12.08
N MET A 49 4.81 8.53 -12.43
CA MET A 49 5.59 7.29 -12.35
C MET A 49 6.74 7.32 -13.35
N THR A 50 7.96 7.08 -12.88
CA THR A 50 9.11 6.91 -13.78
C THR A 50 9.12 5.48 -14.36
N PRO A 51 9.64 5.27 -15.58
CA PRO A 51 9.75 3.94 -16.16
C PRO A 51 10.57 2.97 -15.29
N SER A 52 11.63 3.45 -14.64
CA SER A 52 12.45 2.63 -13.73
C SER A 52 11.64 2.11 -12.53
N ARG A 53 10.82 2.98 -11.93
CA ARG A 53 9.94 2.61 -10.81
C ARG A 53 8.88 1.61 -11.25
N PHE A 54 8.32 1.78 -12.44
CA PHE A 54 7.36 0.84 -13.01
C PHE A 54 7.97 -0.55 -13.22
N MET A 55 9.18 -0.64 -13.81
CA MET A 55 9.86 -1.92 -13.99
C MET A 55 10.16 -2.61 -12.64
N PHE A 56 10.53 -1.82 -11.62
CA PHE A 56 10.72 -2.33 -10.27
C PHE A 56 9.42 -2.86 -9.67
N GLU A 57 8.31 -2.13 -9.76
CA GLU A 57 7.02 -2.59 -9.24
C GLU A 57 6.52 -3.86 -9.93
N MET A 58 6.84 -4.05 -11.22
CA MET A 58 6.49 -5.24 -11.98
C MET A 58 7.32 -6.49 -11.64
N SER A 59 8.52 -6.32 -11.05
CA SER A 59 9.37 -7.45 -10.66
C SER A 59 9.07 -8.00 -9.27
N LEU A 60 8.31 -7.26 -8.45
CA LEU A 60 7.94 -7.66 -7.09
C LEU A 60 6.87 -8.75 -7.07
N SER A 61 6.89 -9.63 -6.08
CA SER A 61 5.76 -10.52 -5.81
C SER A 61 4.57 -9.79 -5.17
N THR A 62 3.38 -10.40 -5.19
CA THR A 62 2.17 -9.89 -4.50
C THR A 62 2.44 -9.59 -3.02
N GLU A 63 3.13 -10.49 -2.32
CA GLU A 63 3.48 -10.31 -0.90
C GLU A 63 4.46 -9.17 -0.67
N GLN A 64 5.47 -9.03 -1.53
CA GLN A 64 6.44 -7.94 -1.43
C GLN A 64 5.77 -6.59 -1.72
N LYS A 65 4.88 -6.54 -2.71
CA LYS A 65 4.10 -5.34 -3.03
C LYS A 65 3.16 -4.96 -1.87
N LEU A 66 2.55 -5.95 -1.22
CA LEU A 66 1.74 -5.76 -0.02
C LEU A 66 2.59 -5.20 1.14
N ALA A 67 3.76 -5.78 1.41
CA ALA A 67 4.67 -5.32 2.46
C ALA A 67 5.19 -3.90 2.22
N ASN A 68 5.36 -3.51 0.94
CA ASN A 68 5.76 -2.16 0.55
C ASN A 68 4.61 -1.14 0.56
N THR A 69 3.38 -1.54 0.91
CA THR A 69 2.23 -0.64 0.96
C THR A 69 2.20 0.14 2.28
N HIS A 70 2.52 1.44 2.21
CA HIS A 70 2.61 2.33 3.38
C HIS A 70 1.55 3.44 3.41
N VAL A 71 0.67 3.45 2.41
CA VAL A 71 -0.34 4.50 2.22
C VAL A 71 -1.72 3.84 2.18
N MET A 72 -2.67 4.47 2.87
CA MET A 72 -4.09 4.15 2.80
C MET A 72 -4.78 5.21 1.97
N LYS A 73 -5.74 4.80 1.16
CA LYS A 73 -6.62 5.70 0.42
C LYS A 73 -8.00 5.66 1.04
N VAL A 74 -8.67 6.81 1.08
CA VAL A 74 -10.09 6.84 1.44
C VAL A 74 -10.88 6.16 0.33
N PRO A 75 -11.78 5.20 0.64
CA PRO A 75 -12.57 4.52 -0.37
C PRO A 75 -13.43 5.47 -1.21
N ARG A 76 -13.62 5.14 -2.49
CA ARG A 76 -14.61 5.82 -3.34
C ARG A 76 -16.02 5.37 -2.95
N LYS A 77 -16.91 6.33 -2.72
CA LYS A 77 -18.34 6.08 -2.46
C LYS A 77 -19.03 5.67 -3.76
N ILE A 78 -19.55 4.44 -3.80
CA ILE A 78 -20.30 3.88 -4.94
C ILE A 78 -21.80 3.85 -4.69
N GLU A 79 -22.21 3.65 -3.43
CA GLU A 79 -23.58 3.45 -3.00
C GLU A 79 -23.74 3.89 -1.54
N LEU A 80 -24.98 4.15 -1.13
CA LEU A 80 -25.37 4.41 0.25
C LEU A 80 -26.02 3.17 0.85
N LEU A 81 -25.51 2.74 2.01
CA LEU A 81 -26.08 1.63 2.77
C LEU A 81 -27.07 2.18 3.82
N ASP A 82 -28.32 1.72 3.79
CA ASP A 82 -29.26 1.94 4.90
C ASP A 82 -29.07 0.86 5.96
N MET A 83 -28.57 1.26 7.13
CA MET A 83 -28.36 0.37 8.27
C MET A 83 -29.62 0.20 9.14
N GLY A 84 -30.64 1.03 8.95
CA GLY A 84 -31.89 0.96 9.72
C GLY A 84 -32.66 -0.35 9.51
N ASP A 85 -32.49 -0.98 8.35
CA ASP A 85 -33.16 -2.22 7.99
C ASP A 85 -32.48 -3.47 8.59
N THR A 86 -31.17 -3.41 8.83
CA THR A 86 -30.35 -4.58 9.17
C THR A 86 -29.65 -4.48 10.53
N SER A 87 -29.66 -3.31 11.18
CA SER A 87 -28.95 -3.05 12.43
C SER A 87 -29.84 -2.38 13.47
N LEU A 88 -29.57 -2.67 14.75
CA LEU A 88 -30.12 -1.94 15.89
C LEU A 88 -29.41 -0.59 16.13
N GLN A 89 -28.23 -0.40 15.54
CA GLN A 89 -27.47 0.85 15.61
C GLN A 89 -28.03 1.86 14.61
N LYS A 90 -29.05 2.61 15.07
CA LYS A 90 -29.75 3.62 14.24
C LYS A 90 -29.04 4.97 14.18
N PHE A 91 -28.07 5.20 15.05
CA PHE A 91 -27.33 6.45 15.13
C PHE A 91 -25.86 6.19 14.84
N SER A 92 -25.32 6.88 13.85
CA SER A 92 -23.90 6.89 13.51
C SER A 92 -23.32 8.26 13.80
N LYS A 93 -22.07 8.31 14.29
CA LYS A 93 -21.31 9.56 14.40
C LYS A 93 -20.65 9.94 13.08
N VAL A 94 -20.54 9.00 12.14
CA VAL A 94 -19.93 9.21 10.83
C VAL A 94 -20.92 9.94 9.92
N HIS A 95 -20.45 10.94 9.19
CA HIS A 95 -21.28 11.68 8.24
C HIS A 95 -21.67 10.78 7.06
N ILE A 96 -22.84 11.00 6.45
CA ILE A 96 -23.35 10.19 5.33
C ILE A 96 -22.41 10.16 4.10
N ASP A 97 -21.57 11.18 3.96
CA ASP A 97 -20.57 11.28 2.89
C ASP A 97 -19.19 10.71 3.26
N GLU A 98 -19.03 10.25 4.49
CA GLU A 98 -17.80 9.63 4.96
C GLU A 98 -17.93 8.10 4.98
N PRO A 99 -16.88 7.36 4.59
CA PRO A 99 -16.91 5.91 4.66
C PRO A 99 -16.84 5.45 6.13
N MET A 100 -17.80 4.61 6.52
CA MET A 100 -17.86 4.01 7.85
C MET A 100 -16.66 3.09 8.12
N PHE A 101 -16.19 2.37 7.11
CA PHE A 101 -15.02 1.48 7.22
C PHE A 101 -13.84 1.99 6.40
N GLN A 102 -12.65 1.92 7.00
CA GLN A 102 -11.39 2.22 6.34
C GLN A 102 -10.61 0.92 6.08
N PRO A 103 -10.53 0.43 4.82
CA PRO A 103 -9.83 -0.79 4.47
C PRO A 103 -8.30 -0.61 4.42
N PHE A 104 -7.57 -1.63 4.86
CA PHE A 104 -6.12 -1.80 4.69
C PHE A 104 -5.77 -3.22 4.22
N PRO A 105 -5.03 -3.38 3.11
CA PRO A 105 -4.64 -2.34 2.15
C PRO A 105 -5.87 -1.75 1.43
N SER A 106 -5.74 -0.55 0.87
CA SER A 106 -6.86 0.08 0.14
C SER A 106 -7.03 -0.44 -1.29
N GLU A 107 -5.96 -0.98 -1.88
CA GLU A 107 -5.94 -1.61 -3.20
C GLU A 107 -5.16 -2.92 -3.09
N ILE A 108 -5.65 -3.97 -3.75
CA ILE A 108 -4.99 -5.28 -3.80
C ILE A 108 -4.58 -5.55 -5.24
N TYR A 109 -3.30 -5.90 -5.43
CA TYR A 109 -2.74 -6.23 -6.73
C TYR A 109 -2.22 -7.66 -6.69
N PHE A 110 -2.77 -8.53 -7.53
CA PHE A 110 -2.23 -9.88 -7.74
C PHE A 110 -1.20 -9.83 -8.86
N GLN A 111 0.09 -9.91 -8.51
CA GLN A 111 1.16 -10.00 -9.49
C GLN A 111 1.28 -11.44 -10.00
N ASN A 112 1.60 -11.61 -11.29
CA ASN A 112 1.84 -12.91 -11.95
C ASN A 112 0.64 -13.86 -11.88
N PHE A 113 -0.57 -13.30 -11.87
CA PHE A 113 -1.83 -14.05 -11.81
C PHE A 113 -1.88 -15.18 -12.85
N GLN A 114 -2.10 -16.41 -12.36
CA GLN A 114 -2.37 -17.58 -13.18
C GLN A 114 -3.86 -17.95 -13.08
N PRO A 115 -4.51 -18.29 -14.20
CA PRO A 115 -5.87 -18.82 -14.17
C PRO A 115 -5.95 -20.08 -13.32
N PHE A 116 -7.10 -20.30 -12.67
CA PHE A 116 -7.40 -21.48 -11.84
C PHE A 116 -6.58 -21.64 -10.56
N GLU A 117 -5.84 -20.60 -10.14
CA GLU A 117 -5.20 -20.55 -8.83
C GLU A 117 -6.04 -19.77 -7.81
N VAL A 118 -5.83 -20.10 -6.53
CA VAL A 118 -6.44 -19.40 -5.39
C VAL A 118 -5.38 -18.54 -4.72
N TYR A 119 -5.68 -17.25 -4.56
CA TYR A 119 -4.80 -16.29 -3.90
C TYR A 119 -5.48 -15.71 -2.66
N GLU A 120 -4.76 -15.68 -1.55
CA GLU A 120 -5.24 -15.12 -0.29
C GLU A 120 -4.43 -13.88 0.08
N VAL A 121 -5.12 -12.80 0.44
CA VAL A 121 -4.50 -11.54 0.87
C VAL A 121 -5.24 -11.04 2.11
N PRO A 122 -4.53 -10.63 3.18
CA PRO A 122 -5.17 -10.10 4.37
C PRO A 122 -5.80 -8.73 4.07
N LEU A 123 -7.07 -8.58 4.48
CA LEU A 123 -7.80 -7.32 4.45
C LEU A 123 -8.28 -6.98 5.87
N THR A 124 -7.90 -5.80 6.35
CA THR A 124 -8.32 -5.27 7.65
C THR A 124 -9.31 -4.13 7.43
N LEU A 125 -10.44 -4.16 8.12
CA LEU A 125 -11.44 -3.08 8.09
C LEU A 125 -11.46 -2.37 9.44
N ARG A 126 -11.11 -1.08 9.44
CA ARG A 126 -11.22 -0.24 10.64
C ARG A 126 -12.58 0.46 10.66
N ASN A 127 -13.35 0.27 11.72
CA ASN A 127 -14.58 1.04 11.94
C ASN A 127 -14.25 2.47 12.38
N ASN A 128 -14.77 3.46 11.64
CA ASN A 128 -14.67 4.88 11.96
C ASN A 128 -15.81 5.35 12.88
N ASP A 129 -16.91 4.59 12.95
CA ASP A 129 -18.03 4.85 13.84
C ASP A 129 -17.70 4.32 15.25
N LYS A 130 -17.41 5.25 16.17
CA LYS A 130 -17.00 4.98 17.55
C LYS A 130 -18.15 5.02 18.53
#